data_AF-A0A814NQX7-F1
#
_entry.id   AF-A0A814NQX7-F1
#
_cell.length_a   1.000
_cell.length_b   1.000
_cell.length_c   1.000
_cell.angle_alpha   90.00
_cell.angle_beta   90.00
_cell.angle_gamma   90.00
#
_symmetry.space_group_name_H-M   'P 1'
#
loop_
_entity.id
_entity.type
_entity.pdbx_description
1 polymer ?
#
loop_
_entity_poly.entity_id
_entity_poly.type
_entity_poly.pdbx_seq_one_letter_code
_entity_poly.pdbx_strand_id
1 'polypeptide(L)'
;MFECNPTVVFHDNNLPDGECDDIYRQIQECAGNIATGWGVGGEKIVEFPEIAGYPVGGDFEIKYYMVQMHYNNPKKMSNRRDSSGIRFYLGNELRQHDLGYLTLGTDSNAQFPKSGITVTTAFPHTHLQGSSLWTKIIRDKKAVDYLLNGESYDFNYQFENRFPKPVQLYPGDEFATRCTYNTMNKNEITLGGERTKDEMCLHMFTYYPRMNHFYSYINANSEKAWKQVMNATDPLEDYMKFQQLLRDLKWTPESVRKWQEFYDNAPRLLIGGRAGSYTLEELPEITRIY
;
A
#
# COMPACT_ATOMS: atom_id res chain seq x y z
N MET A 1 -7.41 3.08 -7.81
CA MET A 1 -8.87 3.22 -7.57
C MET A 1 -9.19 2.65 -6.22
N PHE A 2 -10.07 3.30 -5.49
CA PHE A 2 -10.37 2.96 -4.11
C PHE A 2 -11.87 2.84 -3.88
N GLU A 3 -12.25 1.97 -2.95
CA GLU A 3 -13.61 1.85 -2.45
C GLU A 3 -13.85 2.92 -1.38
N CYS A 4 -14.97 3.63 -1.49
CA CYS A 4 -15.44 4.50 -0.43
C CYS A 4 -16.14 3.72 0.68
N ASN A 5 -16.04 4.23 1.90
CA ASN A 5 -16.79 3.72 3.05
C ASN A 5 -18.30 3.67 2.71
N PRO A 6 -18.97 2.53 2.90
CA PRO A 6 -20.40 2.35 2.61
C PRO A 6 -21.37 3.37 3.20
N THR A 7 -20.99 3.98 4.33
CA THR A 7 -21.81 4.95 5.04
C THR A 7 -21.76 6.34 4.41
N VAL A 8 -20.81 6.59 3.51
CA VAL A 8 -20.72 7.85 2.80
C VAL A 8 -21.87 8.00 1.82
N VAL A 9 -22.44 9.19 1.81
CA VAL A 9 -23.42 9.62 0.84
C VAL A 9 -22.91 10.92 0.25
N PHE A 10 -22.47 10.87 -1.00
CA PHE A 10 -22.31 12.08 -1.79
C PHE A 10 -23.68 12.47 -2.38
N HIS A 11 -23.95 13.75 -2.52
CA HIS A 11 -25.14 14.21 -3.23
C HIS A 11 -24.81 14.30 -4.73
N ASP A 12 -25.62 13.68 -5.60
CA ASP A 12 -25.33 13.41 -7.02
C ASP A 12 -24.85 14.62 -7.86
N ASN A 13 -25.07 15.86 -7.40
CA ASN A 13 -24.64 17.08 -8.08
C ASN A 13 -23.28 17.64 -7.61
N ASN A 14 -22.65 17.05 -6.59
CA ASN A 14 -21.41 17.54 -5.96
C ASN A 14 -20.47 16.37 -5.60
N LEU A 15 -20.14 15.51 -6.57
CA LEU A 15 -19.04 14.56 -6.37
C LEU A 15 -17.72 15.34 -6.28
N PRO A 16 -16.84 15.04 -5.31
CA PRO A 16 -15.53 15.67 -5.22
C PRO A 16 -14.68 15.37 -6.48
N ASP A 17 -14.16 16.42 -7.10
CA ASP A 17 -13.22 16.36 -8.22
C ASP A 17 -12.21 17.50 -8.05
N GLY A 18 -10.92 17.19 -8.17
CA GLY A 18 -9.83 18.14 -7.95
C GLY A 18 -8.53 17.51 -7.48
N GLU A 19 -7.56 18.37 -7.16
CA GLU A 19 -6.27 17.97 -6.60
C GLU A 19 -6.48 17.28 -5.25
N CYS A 20 -5.91 16.08 -5.08
CA CYS A 20 -6.16 15.25 -3.90
C CYS A 20 -5.82 15.96 -2.58
N ASP A 21 -4.75 16.78 -2.57
CA ASP A 21 -4.33 17.57 -1.40
C ASP A 21 -5.42 18.60 -1.01
N ASP A 22 -6.10 19.21 -1.99
CA ASP A 22 -7.11 20.25 -1.76
C ASP A 22 -8.45 19.68 -1.30
N ILE A 23 -8.81 18.50 -1.81
CA ILE A 23 -10.09 17.83 -1.51
C ILE A 23 -9.97 16.72 -0.47
N TYR A 24 -8.80 16.53 0.15
CA TYR A 24 -8.50 15.41 1.05
C TYR A 24 -9.60 15.12 2.08
N ARG A 25 -10.13 16.17 2.75
CA ARG A 25 -11.21 16.02 3.74
C ARG A 25 -12.52 15.45 3.18
N GLN A 26 -12.79 15.70 1.89
CA GLN A 26 -13.99 15.21 1.21
C GLN A 26 -13.84 13.75 0.77
N ILE A 27 -12.60 13.32 0.51
CA ILE A 27 -12.28 11.99 -0.04
C ILE A 27 -11.66 11.03 0.97
N GLN A 28 -11.38 11.47 2.20
CA GLN A 28 -10.70 10.66 3.23
C GLN A 28 -11.40 9.32 3.51
N GLU A 29 -12.73 9.28 3.40
CA GLU A 29 -13.54 8.06 3.57
C GLU A 29 -13.36 7.05 2.43
N CYS A 30 -12.66 7.42 1.36
CA CYS A 30 -12.30 6.57 0.24
C CYS A 30 -10.82 6.20 0.20
N ALA A 31 -9.99 6.73 1.10
CA ALA A 31 -8.52 6.59 1.01
C ALA A 31 -7.95 5.28 1.59
N GLY A 32 -8.81 4.33 2.04
CA GLY A 32 -8.37 3.14 2.78
C GLY A 32 -8.29 1.85 1.97
N ASN A 33 -9.25 1.61 1.08
CA ASN A 33 -9.43 0.30 0.45
C ASN A 33 -9.12 0.37 -1.03
N ILE A 34 -7.95 -0.09 -1.45
CA ILE A 34 -7.59 -0.18 -2.87
C ILE A 34 -8.49 -1.24 -3.52
N ALA A 35 -9.15 -0.85 -4.61
CA ALA A 35 -9.94 -1.75 -5.42
C ALA A 35 -9.14 -2.35 -6.58
N THR A 36 -8.31 -1.51 -7.21
CA THR A 36 -7.38 -1.90 -8.25
C THR A 36 -6.38 -0.77 -8.53
N GLY A 37 -5.25 -1.11 -9.15
CA GLY A 37 -4.19 -0.19 -9.56
C GLY A 37 -3.77 -0.39 -11.01
N TRP A 38 -3.20 0.65 -11.60
CA TRP A 38 -2.51 0.57 -12.88
C TRP A 38 -1.20 1.33 -12.77
N GLY A 39 -0.12 0.75 -13.26
CA GLY A 39 1.20 1.37 -13.32
C GLY A 39 1.70 1.48 -14.76
N VAL A 40 2.69 2.34 -14.96
CA VAL A 40 3.31 2.51 -16.29
C VAL A 40 3.92 1.18 -16.77
N GLY A 41 3.77 0.89 -18.05
CA GLY A 41 4.18 -0.39 -18.65
C GLY A 41 3.19 -1.55 -18.45
N GLY A 42 2.11 -1.37 -17.68
CA GLY A 42 1.05 -2.36 -17.56
C GLY A 42 0.10 -2.36 -18.76
N GLU A 43 -0.05 -3.51 -19.42
CA GLU A 43 -1.00 -3.66 -20.54
C GLU A 43 -2.45 -3.78 -20.08
N LYS A 44 -2.69 -4.47 -18.95
CA LYS A 44 -4.02 -4.70 -18.37
C LYS A 44 -3.97 -4.50 -16.85
N ILE A 45 -5.10 -4.05 -16.31
CA ILE A 45 -5.27 -3.71 -14.89
C ILE A 45 -5.32 -4.99 -14.04
N VAL A 46 -6.20 -5.95 -14.35
CA VAL A 46 -6.21 -7.29 -13.71
C VAL A 46 -6.86 -8.32 -14.65
N GLU A 47 -6.35 -9.56 -14.65
CA GLU A 47 -7.08 -10.73 -15.15
C GLU A 47 -7.51 -11.63 -13.98
N PHE A 48 -8.81 -11.73 -13.75
CA PHE A 48 -9.38 -12.54 -12.66
C PHE A 48 -9.42 -14.03 -13.03
N PRO A 49 -9.25 -14.95 -12.07
CA PRO A 49 -9.47 -16.38 -12.32
C PRO A 49 -10.94 -16.65 -12.63
N GLU A 50 -11.25 -17.70 -13.40
CA GLU A 50 -12.63 -18.00 -13.81
C GLU A 50 -13.61 -18.22 -12.65
N ILE A 51 -13.11 -18.66 -11.49
CA ILE A 51 -13.92 -18.95 -10.30
C ILE A 51 -14.18 -17.73 -9.41
N ALA A 52 -13.53 -16.59 -9.67
CA ALA A 52 -13.67 -15.40 -8.83
C ALA A 52 -13.91 -14.12 -9.65
N GLY A 53 -14.67 -13.19 -9.06
CA GLY A 53 -14.97 -11.90 -9.65
C GLY A 53 -14.85 -10.81 -8.61
N TYR A 54 -14.58 -9.58 -9.06
CA TYR A 54 -14.57 -8.44 -8.15
C TYR A 54 -16.02 -7.94 -7.97
N PRO A 55 -16.55 -7.88 -6.74
CA PRO A 55 -17.93 -7.43 -6.52
C PRO A 55 -18.04 -5.93 -6.78
N VAL A 56 -19.07 -5.53 -7.52
CA VAL A 56 -19.38 -4.13 -7.85
C VAL A 56 -20.86 -3.87 -7.61
N GLY A 57 -21.19 -2.99 -6.65
CA GLY A 57 -22.56 -2.64 -6.28
C GLY A 57 -23.38 -3.80 -5.69
N GLY A 58 -24.71 -3.64 -5.66
CA GLY A 58 -25.65 -4.63 -5.10
C GLY A 58 -25.75 -4.57 -3.58
N ASP A 59 -25.99 -5.72 -2.94
CA ASP A 59 -25.99 -5.85 -1.46
C ASP A 59 -24.58 -5.69 -0.87
N PHE A 60 -23.54 -5.71 -1.71
CA PHE A 60 -22.20 -5.29 -1.32
C PHE A 60 -22.21 -3.78 -1.14
N GLU A 61 -21.90 -3.35 0.07
CA GLU A 61 -22.16 -2.01 0.56
C GLU A 61 -21.34 -0.89 -0.15
N ILE A 62 -20.61 -1.18 -1.24
CA ILE A 62 -19.79 -0.22 -1.98
C ILE A 62 -20.67 0.60 -2.93
N LYS A 63 -20.86 1.87 -2.60
CA LYS A 63 -21.68 2.82 -3.38
C LYS A 63 -20.87 3.69 -4.32
N TYR A 64 -19.64 4.03 -3.93
CA TYR A 64 -18.80 4.97 -4.63
C TYR A 64 -17.38 4.42 -4.75
N TYR A 65 -16.75 4.72 -5.88
CA TYR A 65 -15.32 4.52 -6.09
C TYR A 65 -14.65 5.87 -6.29
N MET A 66 -13.46 6.02 -5.71
CA MET A 66 -12.57 7.14 -5.99
C MET A 66 -11.50 6.71 -7.00
N VAL A 67 -11.36 7.47 -8.08
CA VAL A 67 -10.25 7.30 -9.03
C VAL A 67 -9.20 8.37 -8.74
N GLN A 68 -8.05 7.93 -8.22
CA GLN A 68 -6.85 8.76 -8.06
C GLN A 68 -6.00 8.63 -9.32
N MET A 69 -5.55 9.75 -9.88
CA MET A 69 -4.75 9.80 -11.10
C MET A 69 -3.43 10.54 -10.85
N HIS A 70 -2.31 9.96 -11.25
CA HIS A 70 -0.98 10.53 -11.04
C HIS A 70 -0.48 11.16 -12.34
N TYR A 71 -0.54 12.49 -12.44
CA TYR A 71 -0.04 13.22 -13.61
C TYR A 71 1.41 13.65 -13.43
N ASN A 72 2.33 13.13 -14.25
CA ASN A 72 3.69 13.66 -14.36
C ASN A 72 3.78 14.67 -15.51
N ASN A 73 3.80 15.97 -15.20
CA ASN A 73 3.85 17.06 -16.18
C ASN A 73 5.18 17.86 -16.12
N PRO A 74 6.32 17.26 -16.48
CA PRO A 74 7.63 17.90 -16.33
C PRO A 74 7.80 19.14 -17.23
N LYS A 75 7.08 19.18 -18.36
CA LYS A 75 7.09 20.31 -19.30
C LYS A 75 6.15 21.46 -18.89
N LYS A 76 5.42 21.32 -17.77
CA LYS A 76 4.43 22.29 -17.28
C LYS A 76 3.46 22.74 -18.38
N MET A 77 3.02 21.79 -19.20
CA MET A 77 2.05 22.08 -20.26
C MET A 77 0.74 22.55 -19.63
N SER A 78 0.19 23.64 -20.14
CA SER A 78 -1.09 24.19 -19.72
C SER A 78 -2.20 23.82 -20.72
N ASN A 79 -3.46 24.03 -20.33
CA ASN A 79 -4.65 23.86 -21.18
C ASN A 79 -4.80 22.47 -21.82
N ARG A 80 -4.30 21.43 -21.15
CA ARG A 80 -4.53 20.03 -21.54
C ARG A 80 -5.79 19.55 -20.84
N ARG A 81 -6.68 18.90 -21.61
CA ARG A 81 -7.80 18.15 -21.07
C ARG A 81 -7.47 16.67 -21.17
N ASP A 82 -7.50 15.99 -20.04
CA ASP A 82 -7.46 14.53 -19.97
C ASP A 82 -8.87 13.98 -19.76
N SER A 83 -9.11 12.75 -20.22
CA SER A 83 -10.35 12.01 -19.97
C SER A 83 -10.02 10.53 -19.84
N SER A 84 -8.91 10.24 -19.16
CA SER A 84 -8.46 8.89 -18.84
C SER A 84 -9.30 8.33 -17.69
N GLY A 85 -9.35 7.00 -17.58
CA GLY A 85 -10.13 6.34 -16.56
C GLY A 85 -10.02 4.82 -16.65
N ILE A 86 -10.87 4.15 -15.88
CA ILE A 86 -10.91 2.69 -15.78
C ILE A 86 -12.19 2.19 -16.45
N ARG A 87 -12.07 1.12 -17.25
CA ARG A 87 -13.21 0.43 -17.85
C ARG A 87 -13.47 -0.88 -17.11
N PHE A 88 -14.69 -1.03 -16.62
CA PHE A 88 -15.17 -2.29 -16.05
C PHE A 88 -15.79 -3.17 -17.15
N TYR A 89 -15.51 -4.47 -17.07
CA TYR A 89 -16.21 -5.49 -17.84
C TYR A 89 -17.04 -6.32 -16.86
N LEU A 90 -18.35 -6.10 -16.86
CA LEU A 90 -19.27 -6.74 -15.93
C LEU A 90 -19.75 -8.08 -16.49
N GLY A 91 -19.75 -9.11 -15.66
CA GLY A 91 -20.39 -10.39 -15.97
C GLY A 91 -21.89 -10.34 -15.67
N ASN A 92 -22.66 -11.19 -16.37
CA ASN A 92 -24.11 -11.34 -16.12
C ASN A 92 -24.44 -12.38 -15.03
N GLU A 93 -23.43 -13.11 -14.55
CA GLU A 93 -23.56 -14.16 -13.55
C GLU A 93 -22.53 -13.96 -12.44
N LEU A 94 -22.93 -14.25 -11.20
CA LEU A 94 -22.03 -14.22 -10.06
C LEU A 94 -21.02 -15.36 -10.16
N ARG A 95 -19.77 -15.07 -9.80
CA ARG A 95 -18.71 -16.08 -9.67
C ARG A 95 -18.81 -16.78 -8.33
N GLN A 96 -18.08 -17.89 -8.17
CA GLN A 96 -18.11 -18.68 -6.94
C GLN A 96 -17.52 -17.91 -5.75
N HIS A 97 -16.55 -17.03 -6.00
CA HIS A 97 -15.91 -16.25 -4.95
C HIS A 97 -15.79 -14.77 -5.32
N ASP A 98 -15.95 -13.92 -4.31
CA ASP A 98 -15.60 -12.51 -4.41
C ASP A 98 -14.09 -12.32 -4.23
N LEU A 99 -13.53 -11.41 -5.02
CA LEU A 99 -12.13 -10.98 -4.90
C LEU A 99 -12.00 -9.82 -3.91
N GLY A 100 -11.00 -9.94 -3.04
CA GLY A 100 -10.47 -8.86 -2.23
C GLY A 100 -9.12 -8.38 -2.76
N TYR A 101 -8.71 -7.22 -2.26
CA TYR A 101 -7.40 -6.64 -2.52
C TYR A 101 -6.67 -6.49 -1.18
N LEU A 102 -5.47 -7.04 -1.10
CA LEU A 102 -4.61 -7.09 0.07
C LEU A 102 -3.41 -6.20 -0.19
N THR A 103 -3.28 -5.11 0.54
CA THR A 103 -2.06 -4.29 0.50
C THR A 103 -1.23 -4.59 1.73
N LEU A 104 -0.04 -5.13 1.50
CA LEU A 104 0.99 -5.34 2.50
C LEU A 104 2.00 -4.19 2.42
N GLY A 105 2.25 -3.55 3.55
CA GLY A 105 3.39 -2.70 3.79
C GLY A 105 4.39 -3.38 4.71
N THR A 106 5.08 -2.59 5.53
CA THR A 106 6.00 -3.07 6.55
C THR A 106 5.24 -3.67 7.75
N ASP A 107 4.92 -4.96 7.61
CA ASP A 107 4.21 -5.84 8.53
C ASP A 107 2.68 -5.65 8.57
N SER A 108 1.97 -6.78 8.53
CA SER A 108 0.50 -6.86 8.61
C SER A 108 0.10 -8.06 9.45
N ASN A 109 -0.85 -7.89 10.38
CA ASN A 109 -1.48 -9.01 11.07
C ASN A 109 -2.90 -9.17 10.50
N ALA A 110 -3.01 -9.92 9.41
CA ALA A 110 -4.28 -10.20 8.78
C ALA A 110 -4.99 -11.34 9.51
N GLN A 111 -6.17 -11.06 10.08
CA GLN A 111 -7.03 -12.10 10.65
C GLN A 111 -7.75 -12.87 9.54
N PHE A 112 -7.08 -13.86 8.96
CA PHE A 112 -7.69 -14.71 7.94
C PHE A 112 -8.81 -15.59 8.53
N PRO A 113 -9.81 -16.00 7.72
CA PRO A 113 -10.76 -17.02 8.12
C PRO A 113 -10.05 -18.36 8.39
N LYS A 114 -10.67 -19.27 9.16
CA LYS A 114 -10.09 -20.60 9.47
C LYS A 114 -9.73 -21.41 8.22
N SER A 115 -10.48 -21.24 7.13
CA SER A 115 -10.21 -21.87 5.83
C SER A 115 -9.04 -21.26 5.06
N GLY A 116 -8.53 -20.10 5.51
CA GLY A 116 -7.54 -19.31 4.81
C GLY A 116 -8.10 -18.55 3.61
N ILE A 117 -7.19 -17.88 2.89
CA ILE A 117 -7.43 -17.20 1.62
C ILE A 117 -6.46 -17.72 0.55
N THR A 118 -6.87 -17.60 -0.71
CA THR A 118 -6.08 -17.93 -1.88
C THR A 118 -5.68 -16.65 -2.61
N VAL A 119 -4.39 -16.38 -2.70
CA VAL A 119 -3.80 -15.24 -3.41
C VAL A 119 -3.49 -15.63 -4.85
N THR A 120 -3.88 -14.77 -5.79
CA THR A 120 -3.81 -15.08 -7.23
C THR A 120 -2.86 -14.19 -8.00
N THR A 121 -2.65 -12.96 -7.55
CA THR A 121 -1.79 -12.01 -8.24
C THR A 121 -1.02 -11.14 -7.26
N ALA A 122 0.06 -10.52 -7.73
CA ALA A 122 0.80 -9.50 -7.03
C ALA A 122 1.05 -8.28 -7.92
N PHE A 123 0.76 -7.09 -7.41
CA PHE A 123 1.09 -5.81 -8.02
C PHE A 123 2.19 -5.11 -7.20
N PRO A 124 3.45 -5.18 -7.64
CA PRO A 124 4.56 -4.46 -7.01
C PRO A 124 4.50 -2.97 -7.33
N HIS A 125 4.68 -2.11 -6.32
CA HIS A 125 4.75 -0.67 -6.57
C HIS A 125 5.76 0.05 -5.67
N THR A 126 6.63 0.81 -6.33
CA THR A 126 7.54 1.82 -5.76
C THR A 126 7.61 3.00 -6.74
N HIS A 127 8.23 4.12 -6.33
CA HIS A 127 8.51 5.22 -7.24
C HIS A 127 9.88 5.02 -7.93
N LEU A 128 10.55 6.12 -8.32
CA LEU A 128 11.66 6.11 -9.27
C LEU A 128 12.95 5.48 -8.73
N GLN A 129 13.10 5.36 -7.42
CA GLN A 129 14.30 4.88 -6.75
C GLN A 129 14.24 3.39 -6.42
N GLY A 130 13.07 2.74 -6.53
CA GLY A 130 12.94 1.31 -6.25
C GLY A 130 13.74 0.45 -7.23
N SER A 131 14.49 -0.51 -6.70
CA SER A 131 15.33 -1.43 -7.48
C SER A 131 14.98 -2.90 -7.28
N SER A 132 14.40 -3.25 -6.12
CA SER A 132 13.90 -4.59 -5.86
C SER A 132 12.87 -4.57 -4.74
N LEU A 133 12.01 -5.58 -4.71
CA LEU A 133 11.03 -5.74 -3.66
C LEU A 133 10.60 -7.20 -3.54
N TRP A 134 10.35 -7.64 -2.31
CA TRP A 134 9.91 -9.00 -2.03
C TRP A 134 8.99 -9.08 -0.82
N THR A 135 8.14 -10.11 -0.81
CA THR A 135 7.31 -10.50 0.32
C THR A 135 7.48 -11.99 0.57
N LYS A 136 7.96 -12.34 1.76
CA LYS A 136 8.08 -13.72 2.25
C LYS A 136 6.89 -14.08 3.13
N ILE A 137 6.44 -15.32 2.99
CA ILE A 137 5.49 -15.95 3.91
C ILE A 137 6.29 -16.62 5.02
N ILE A 138 5.94 -16.31 6.26
CA ILE A 138 6.51 -16.89 7.46
C ILE A 138 5.42 -17.73 8.11
N ARG A 139 5.68 -19.03 8.26
CA ARG A 139 4.79 -19.98 8.92
C ARG A 139 5.58 -20.73 9.97
N ASP A 140 5.06 -20.78 11.21
CA ASP A 140 5.75 -21.38 12.35
C ASP A 140 7.20 -20.86 12.51
N LYS A 141 7.37 -19.54 12.36
CA LYS A 141 8.67 -18.82 12.44
C LYS A 141 9.70 -19.22 11.36
N LYS A 142 9.27 -19.84 10.26
CA LYS A 142 10.14 -20.20 9.13
C LYS A 142 9.63 -19.54 7.86
N ALA A 143 10.55 -19.01 7.05
CA ALA A 143 10.21 -18.58 5.69
C ALA A 143 9.88 -19.82 4.84
N VAL A 144 8.67 -19.89 4.30
CA VAL A 144 8.17 -21.07 3.55
C VAL A 144 7.98 -20.83 2.07
N ASP A 145 7.73 -19.58 1.65
CA ASP A 145 7.57 -19.21 0.24
C ASP A 145 7.69 -17.68 0.05
N TYR A 146 7.68 -17.24 -1.21
CA TYR A 146 7.51 -15.84 -1.59
C TYR A 146 6.14 -15.60 -2.20
N LEU A 147 5.42 -14.58 -1.71
CA LEU A 147 4.29 -14.02 -2.45
C LEU A 147 4.76 -13.12 -3.59
N LEU A 148 5.92 -12.50 -3.43
CA LEU A 148 6.49 -11.61 -4.42
C LEU A 148 8.02 -11.69 -4.32
N ASN A 149 8.69 -11.89 -5.43
CA ASN A 149 10.16 -11.87 -5.50
C ASN A 149 10.61 -11.09 -6.75
N GLY A 150 10.61 -9.77 -6.64
CA GLY A 150 11.09 -8.85 -7.68
C GLY A 150 12.53 -8.44 -7.44
N GLU A 151 13.50 -9.29 -7.81
CA GLU A 151 14.94 -9.01 -7.64
C GLU A 151 15.45 -7.88 -8.54
N SER A 152 14.78 -7.62 -9.66
CA SER A 152 15.11 -6.57 -10.64
C SER A 152 13.85 -5.79 -11.00
N TYR A 153 13.35 -5.00 -10.05
CA TYR A 153 12.21 -4.14 -10.28
C TYR A 153 12.61 -2.92 -11.12
N ASP A 154 11.76 -2.56 -12.08
CA ASP A 154 11.89 -1.34 -12.88
C ASP A 154 10.55 -0.61 -12.85
N PHE A 155 10.58 0.66 -12.42
CA PHE A 155 9.41 1.54 -12.37
C PHE A 155 8.65 1.59 -13.70
N ASN A 156 9.32 1.41 -14.84
CA ASN A 156 8.68 1.48 -16.16
C ASN A 156 7.85 0.23 -16.52
N TYR A 157 7.88 -0.82 -15.69
CA TYR A 157 7.22 -2.10 -15.92
C TYR A 157 6.42 -2.54 -14.69
N GLN A 158 5.36 -1.80 -14.40
CA GLN A 158 4.45 -2.07 -13.30
C GLN A 158 3.17 -2.72 -13.82
N PHE A 159 3.11 -4.04 -13.72
CA PHE A 159 1.95 -4.83 -14.11
C PHE A 159 1.54 -5.81 -13.01
N GLU A 160 0.27 -6.18 -13.03
CA GLU A 160 -0.29 -7.20 -12.16
C GLU A 160 0.30 -8.58 -12.54
N ASN A 161 1.09 -9.17 -11.64
CA ASN A 161 1.75 -10.44 -11.86
C ASN A 161 0.83 -11.59 -11.45
N ARG A 162 0.34 -12.37 -12.41
CA ARG A 162 -0.44 -13.57 -12.12
C ARG A 162 0.46 -14.70 -11.63
N PHE A 163 0.07 -15.33 -10.53
CA PHE A 163 0.78 -16.52 -10.06
C PHE A 163 0.44 -17.73 -10.92
N PRO A 164 1.45 -18.48 -11.41
CA PRO A 164 1.21 -19.75 -12.11
C PRO A 164 0.41 -20.73 -11.25
N LYS A 165 0.67 -20.71 -9.94
CA LYS A 165 -0.07 -21.45 -8.94
C LYS A 165 -0.54 -20.48 -7.85
N PRO A 166 -1.85 -20.31 -7.64
CA PRO A 166 -2.36 -19.51 -6.54
C PRO A 166 -1.82 -20.00 -5.18
N VAL A 167 -1.57 -19.07 -4.27
CA VAL A 167 -0.90 -19.32 -2.99
C VAL A 167 -1.91 -19.31 -1.86
N GLN A 168 -1.90 -20.34 -1.01
CA GLN A 168 -2.80 -20.45 0.13
C GLN A 168 -2.16 -19.85 1.39
N LEU A 169 -2.87 -18.92 2.01
CA LEU A 169 -2.52 -18.29 3.28
C LEU A 169 -3.50 -18.74 4.36
N TYR A 170 -3.00 -18.92 5.58
CA TYR A 170 -3.78 -19.42 6.72
C TYR A 170 -3.63 -18.50 7.94
N PRO A 171 -4.60 -18.52 8.87
CA PRO A 171 -4.46 -17.80 10.13
C PRO A 171 -3.17 -18.17 10.86
N GLY A 172 -2.43 -17.16 11.31
CA GLY A 172 -1.12 -17.33 11.95
C GLY A 172 0.08 -17.26 11.01
N ASP A 173 -0.16 -17.19 9.69
CA ASP A 173 0.90 -16.78 8.75
C ASP A 173 1.30 -15.32 9.01
N GLU A 174 2.60 -15.09 9.04
CA GLU A 174 3.21 -13.76 9.11
C GLU A 174 3.84 -13.41 7.76
N PHE A 175 4.05 -12.12 7.50
CA PHE A 175 4.66 -11.64 6.26
C PHE A 175 5.84 -10.73 6.56
N ALA A 176 6.95 -10.97 5.89
CA ALA A 176 8.07 -10.03 5.84
C ALA A 176 8.11 -9.39 4.46
N THR A 177 8.08 -8.06 4.44
CA THR A 177 8.05 -7.26 3.22
C THR A 177 9.27 -6.34 3.19
N ARG A 178 9.90 -6.20 2.02
CA ARG A 178 11.04 -5.30 1.84
C ARG A 178 11.01 -4.67 0.45
N CYS A 179 11.34 -3.39 0.40
CA CYS A 179 11.76 -2.67 -0.79
C CYS A 179 13.23 -2.25 -0.65
N THR A 180 13.96 -2.29 -1.76
CA THR A 180 15.33 -1.77 -1.87
C THR A 180 15.31 -0.59 -2.82
N TYR A 181 16.04 0.47 -2.44
CA TYR A 181 16.10 1.70 -3.21
C TYR A 181 17.54 2.06 -3.57
N ASN A 182 17.72 2.67 -4.74
CA ASN A 182 18.97 3.26 -5.19
C ASN A 182 18.81 4.78 -5.27
N THR A 183 19.43 5.51 -4.35
CA THR A 183 19.40 6.98 -4.29
C THR A 183 20.72 7.62 -4.72
N MET A 184 21.60 6.91 -5.42
CA MET A 184 22.91 7.43 -5.86
C MET A 184 22.79 8.64 -6.81
N ASN A 185 21.63 8.82 -7.45
CA ASN A 185 21.32 9.97 -8.30
C ASN A 185 20.63 11.14 -7.55
N LYS A 186 20.52 11.07 -6.22
CA LYS A 186 19.90 12.10 -5.38
C LYS A 186 20.93 12.77 -4.48
N ASN A 187 20.76 14.07 -4.27
CA ASN A 187 21.56 14.86 -3.34
C ASN A 187 20.80 15.21 -2.05
N GLU A 188 19.51 14.89 -2.01
CA GLU A 188 18.60 15.15 -0.89
C GLU A 188 17.93 13.84 -0.47
N ILE A 189 17.46 13.79 0.77
CA ILE A 189 16.69 12.64 1.25
C ILE A 189 15.40 12.47 0.43
N THR A 190 15.10 11.22 0.10
CA THR A 190 13.80 10.83 -0.46
C THR A 190 12.94 10.27 0.67
N LEU A 191 11.78 10.88 0.89
CA LEU A 191 10.85 10.49 1.95
C LEU A 191 9.70 9.68 1.36
N GLY A 192 8.98 8.94 2.20
CA GLY A 192 7.75 8.27 1.79
C GLY A 192 6.63 9.28 1.47
N GLY A 193 5.88 9.07 0.39
CA GLY A 193 4.76 9.95 0.01
C GLY A 193 4.19 9.65 -1.38
N GLU A 194 3.10 10.35 -1.72
CA GLU A 194 2.31 10.13 -2.95
C GLU A 194 2.93 10.73 -4.23
N ARG A 195 3.89 11.66 -4.09
CA ARG A 195 4.44 12.40 -5.24
C ARG A 195 5.53 11.59 -5.91
N THR A 196 5.72 11.78 -7.21
CA THR A 196 6.79 11.11 -7.99
C THR A 196 8.21 11.34 -7.45
N LYS A 197 8.43 12.42 -6.69
CA LYS A 197 9.72 12.74 -6.06
C LYS A 197 9.92 12.09 -4.68
N ASP A 198 8.84 11.62 -4.08
CA ASP A 198 8.82 10.85 -2.84
C ASP A 198 8.93 9.35 -3.20
N GLU A 199 8.90 8.45 -2.23
CA GLU A 199 8.93 7.00 -2.44
C GLU A 199 7.73 6.26 -1.85
N MET A 200 7.51 5.04 -2.35
CA MET A 200 6.50 4.12 -1.85
C MET A 200 7.06 2.70 -1.75
N CYS A 201 6.51 1.91 -0.83
CA CYS A 201 6.72 0.46 -0.75
C CYS A 201 5.37 -0.23 -0.60
N LEU A 202 4.71 -0.52 -1.72
CA LEU A 202 3.40 -1.16 -1.71
C LEU A 202 3.48 -2.54 -2.37
N HIS A 203 3.07 -3.55 -1.62
CA HIS A 203 2.97 -4.93 -2.09
C HIS A 203 1.51 -5.29 -2.10
N MET A 204 0.91 -5.21 -3.28
CA MET A 204 -0.53 -5.39 -3.45
C MET A 204 -0.83 -6.78 -4.00
N PHE A 205 -1.92 -7.39 -3.57
CA PHE A 205 -2.28 -8.76 -3.95
C PHE A 205 -3.78 -8.90 -4.15
N THR A 206 -4.22 -9.60 -5.19
CA THR A 206 -5.63 -10.03 -5.28
C THR A 206 -5.81 -11.40 -4.65
N TYR A 207 -6.92 -11.61 -3.94
CA TYR A 207 -7.20 -12.86 -3.25
C TYR A 207 -8.69 -13.19 -3.18
N TYR A 208 -9.03 -14.44 -2.89
CA TYR A 208 -10.38 -14.89 -2.56
C TYR A 208 -10.38 -15.96 -1.44
N PRO A 209 -11.49 -16.20 -0.73
CA PRO A 209 -12.68 -15.37 -0.71
C PRO A 209 -12.39 -14.02 -0.07
N ARG A 210 -13.03 -12.97 -0.59
CA ARG A 210 -12.99 -11.63 -0.02
C ARG A 210 -13.39 -11.67 1.46
N MET A 211 -12.61 -11.00 2.30
CA MET A 211 -12.93 -10.85 3.72
C MET A 211 -13.72 -9.55 3.95
N ASN A 212 -14.75 -9.61 4.78
CA ASN A 212 -15.46 -8.43 5.23
C ASN A 212 -14.60 -7.70 6.28
N HIS A 213 -14.42 -6.38 6.13
CA HIS A 213 -13.60 -5.54 7.00
C HIS A 213 -12.10 -5.86 7.01
N PHE A 214 -11.53 -6.15 5.83
CA PHE A 214 -10.08 -6.26 5.70
C PHE A 214 -9.42 -4.86 5.75
N TYR A 215 -8.49 -4.67 6.70
CA TYR A 215 -7.67 -3.46 6.80
C TYR A 215 -6.31 -3.71 6.17
N SER A 216 -5.89 -2.88 5.22
CA SER A 216 -4.47 -2.80 4.85
C SER A 216 -3.73 -2.02 5.93
N TYR A 217 -2.87 -2.72 6.67
CA TYR A 217 -2.03 -2.11 7.69
C TYR A 217 -0.80 -1.49 7.01
N ILE A 218 -0.56 -0.20 7.27
CA ILE A 218 0.67 0.48 6.90
C ILE A 218 1.40 0.80 8.21
N ASN A 219 2.67 0.43 8.31
CA ASN A 219 3.51 0.80 9.44
C ASN A 219 3.66 2.31 9.48
N ALA A 220 3.32 2.91 10.62
CA ALA A 220 3.34 4.36 10.75
C ALA A 220 4.34 4.87 11.80
N ASN A 221 5.29 4.04 12.26
CA ASN A 221 5.95 4.35 13.52
C ASN A 221 7.45 4.64 13.46
N SER A 222 8.00 4.97 12.29
CA SER A 222 9.35 5.54 12.24
C SER A 222 9.47 6.80 13.11
N GLU A 223 8.41 7.59 13.21
CA GLU A 223 8.39 8.84 13.97
C GLU A 223 8.46 8.63 15.50
N LYS A 224 7.57 7.81 16.09
CA LYS A 224 7.54 7.61 17.56
C LYS A 224 8.75 6.85 18.10
N ALA A 225 9.26 5.89 17.33
CA ALA A 225 10.43 5.13 17.75
C ALA A 225 11.73 5.97 17.55
N TRP A 226 11.79 6.85 16.54
CA TRP A 226 12.92 7.78 16.36
C TRP A 226 13.03 8.80 17.50
N LYS A 227 11.88 9.24 18.06
CA LYS A 227 11.81 10.13 19.24
C LYS A 227 12.61 9.60 20.43
N GLN A 228 12.66 8.28 20.62
CA GLN A 228 13.40 7.64 21.72
C GLN A 228 14.93 7.65 21.47
N VAL A 229 15.36 7.51 20.22
CA VAL A 229 16.79 7.48 19.86
C VAL A 229 17.42 8.86 19.87
N MET A 230 16.67 9.90 19.45
CA MET A 230 17.21 11.26 19.34
C MET A 230 17.03 12.14 20.58
N ASN A 231 16.36 11.64 21.64
CA ASN A 231 16.10 12.37 22.88
C ASN A 231 15.44 13.75 22.64
N ALA A 232 14.48 13.79 21.70
CA ALA A 232 13.76 15.01 21.33
C ALA A 232 12.75 15.41 22.43
N THR A 233 12.70 16.70 22.79
CA THR A 233 11.97 17.21 23.97
C THR A 233 10.65 17.93 23.66
N ASP A 234 10.26 18.08 22.39
CA ASP A 234 9.02 18.78 21.98
C ASP A 234 7.87 17.78 21.66
N PRO A 235 6.74 17.79 22.40
CA PRO A 235 5.75 16.72 22.40
C PRO A 235 4.63 16.81 21.35
N LEU A 236 4.75 17.61 20.27
CA LEU A 236 3.80 17.53 19.14
C LEU A 236 4.47 17.91 17.81
N GLU A 237 5.07 16.92 17.14
CA GLU A 237 5.42 17.07 15.73
C GLU A 237 4.33 16.45 14.85
N ASP A 238 3.69 17.33 14.08
CA ASP A 238 2.95 16.98 12.87
C ASP A 238 3.86 16.14 11.96
N TYR A 239 3.32 15.15 11.25
CA TYR A 239 4.02 14.37 10.21
C TYR A 239 4.89 15.27 9.31
N MET A 240 4.39 16.47 8.99
CA MET A 240 5.09 17.48 8.21
C MET A 240 6.38 17.99 8.88
N LYS A 241 6.38 18.18 10.20
CA LYS A 241 7.57 18.61 10.96
C LYS A 241 8.62 17.51 11.03
N PHE A 242 8.20 16.26 11.24
CA PHE A 242 9.13 15.12 11.19
C PHE A 242 9.77 14.96 9.81
N GLN A 243 8.98 15.07 8.75
CA GLN A 243 9.52 15.08 7.39
C GLN A 243 10.51 16.23 7.19
N GLN A 244 10.21 17.42 7.71
CA GLN A 244 11.12 18.57 7.63
C GLN A 244 12.42 18.32 8.40
N LEU A 245 12.35 17.75 9.61
CA LEU A 245 13.52 17.35 10.37
C LEU A 245 14.44 16.43 9.55
N LEU A 246 13.88 15.41 8.90
CA LEU A 246 14.66 14.48 8.06
C LEU A 246 15.32 15.18 6.87
N ARG A 247 14.66 16.21 6.30
CA ARG A 247 15.23 17.04 5.22
C ARG A 247 16.37 17.92 5.72
N ASP A 248 16.28 18.42 6.95
CA ASP A 248 17.28 19.32 7.55
C ASP A 248 18.49 18.57 8.13
N LEU A 249 18.40 17.25 8.32
CA LEU A 249 19.51 16.42 8.79
C LEU A 249 20.66 16.38 7.78
N LYS A 250 21.88 16.49 8.30
CA LYS A 250 23.10 16.22 7.51
C LYS A 250 23.36 14.72 7.43
N TRP A 251 23.11 14.13 6.27
CA TRP A 251 23.34 12.71 5.99
C TRP A 251 24.83 12.40 5.76
N THR A 252 25.50 11.95 6.82
CA THR A 252 26.86 11.39 6.82
C THR A 252 26.82 9.86 6.92
N PRO A 253 27.92 9.14 6.60
CA PRO A 253 27.97 7.68 6.80
C PRO A 253 27.58 7.24 8.22
N GLU A 254 27.95 8.01 9.23
CA GLU A 254 27.62 7.71 10.63
C GLU A 254 26.13 7.89 10.95
N SER A 255 25.50 8.98 10.49
CA SER A 255 24.06 9.18 10.69
C SER A 255 23.23 8.15 9.93
N VAL A 256 23.69 7.73 8.74
CA VAL A 256 23.05 6.65 7.96
C VAL A 256 23.12 5.34 8.73
N ARG A 257 24.28 4.99 9.29
CA ARG A 257 24.45 3.79 10.10
C ARG A 257 23.54 3.78 11.32
N LYS A 258 23.46 4.90 12.06
CA LYS A 258 22.55 5.05 13.21
C LYS A 258 21.08 4.91 12.81
N TRP A 259 20.70 5.46 11.65
CA TRP A 259 19.35 5.34 11.11
C TRP A 259 19.03 3.87 10.76
N GLN A 260 19.95 3.15 10.13
CA GLN A 260 19.79 1.72 9.82
C GLN A 260 19.67 0.88 11.10
N GLU A 261 20.61 1.05 12.04
CA GLU A 261 20.56 0.38 13.35
C GLU A 261 19.23 0.66 14.07
N PHE A 262 18.67 1.87 13.95
CA PHE A 262 17.36 2.17 14.48
C PHE A 262 16.25 1.34 13.82
N TYR A 263 16.14 1.33 12.48
CA TYR A 263 15.07 0.55 11.80
C TYR A 263 15.18 -0.95 12.04
N ASP A 264 16.40 -1.49 12.16
CA ASP A 264 16.63 -2.91 12.44
C ASP A 264 16.22 -3.32 13.86
N ASN A 265 16.15 -2.35 14.79
CA ASN A 265 15.91 -2.58 16.21
C ASN A 265 14.60 -1.99 16.75
N ALA A 266 13.96 -1.08 16.00
CA ALA A 266 12.76 -0.39 16.45
C ALA A 266 11.60 -1.37 16.62
N PRO A 267 10.79 -1.22 17.68
CA PRO A 267 9.55 -1.98 17.80
C PRO A 267 8.67 -1.68 16.59
N ARG A 268 8.22 -2.74 15.91
CA ARG A 268 7.29 -2.64 14.80
C ARG A 268 5.90 -2.47 15.38
N LEU A 269 5.13 -1.52 14.85
CA LEU A 269 3.80 -1.20 15.34
C LEU A 269 2.84 -1.24 14.16
N LEU A 270 1.71 -1.94 14.33
CA LEU A 270 0.65 -1.95 13.33
C LEU A 270 -0.29 -0.77 13.56
N ILE A 271 -0.61 -0.04 12.49
CA ILE A 271 -1.80 0.81 12.47
C ILE A 271 -2.88 0.04 11.73
N GLY A 272 -3.88 -0.41 12.47
CA GLY A 272 -5.14 -0.92 11.94
C GLY A 272 -6.24 0.12 12.12
N GLY A 273 -7.12 0.24 11.14
CA GLY A 273 -8.26 1.14 11.29
C GLY A 273 -9.10 1.31 10.05
N ARG A 274 -10.40 1.52 10.26
CA ARG A 274 -11.32 2.05 9.24
C ARG A 274 -10.91 3.50 8.95
N ALA A 275 -11.12 3.97 7.72
CA ALA A 275 -11.03 5.41 7.45
C ALA A 275 -11.85 6.16 8.53
N GLY A 276 -11.20 7.05 9.28
CA GLY A 276 -11.81 7.79 10.41
C GLY A 276 -11.69 7.16 11.81
N SER A 277 -11.17 5.94 11.98
CA SER A 277 -10.91 5.33 13.30
C SER A 277 -9.65 4.44 13.28
N TYR A 278 -8.54 4.94 13.82
CA TYR A 278 -7.27 4.22 13.88
C TYR A 278 -7.00 3.72 15.31
N THR A 279 -6.59 2.47 15.45
CA THR A 279 -6.06 1.89 16.70
C THR A 279 -4.63 1.44 16.50
N LEU A 280 -3.75 1.88 17.39
CA LEU A 280 -2.35 1.45 17.47
C LEU A 280 -2.28 0.18 18.31
N GLU A 281 -1.74 -0.89 17.75
CA GLU A 281 -1.44 -2.13 18.48
C GLU A 281 0.05 -2.47 18.36
N GLU A 282 0.67 -2.86 19.48
CA GLU A 282 2.05 -3.34 19.49
C GLU A 282 2.13 -4.72 18.84
N LEU A 283 3.09 -4.92 17.92
CA LEU A 283 3.34 -6.27 17.42
C LEU A 283 3.99 -7.11 18.53
N PRO A 284 3.63 -8.39 18.67
CA PRO A 284 4.46 -9.32 19.43
C PRO A 284 5.89 -9.31 18.85
N GLU A 285 6.91 -9.53 19.68
CA GLU A 285 8.32 -9.57 19.22
C GLU A 285 8.45 -10.55 18.04
N ILE A 286 8.45 -10.01 16.82
CA ILE A 286 8.82 -10.76 15.63
C ILE A 286 10.32 -11.00 15.79
N THR A 287 10.67 -12.17 16.33
CA THR A 287 12.03 -12.67 16.39
C THR A 287 12.70 -12.35 15.07
N ARG A 288 13.74 -11.48 15.10
CA ARG A 288 14.48 -11.03 13.90
C ARG A 288 14.67 -12.20 12.93
N ILE A 289 14.00 -12.13 11.79
CA ILE A 289 14.17 -13.12 10.73
C ILE A 289 15.30 -12.62 9.85
N TYR A 290 16.45 -13.30 9.96
CA TYR A 290 17.65 -13.11 9.13
C TYR A 290 17.37 -13.41 7.66
#